data_AF-X1NYN4-F1
#
_entry.id   AF-X1NYN4-F1
#
_cell.length_a   1.000
_cell.length_b   1.000
_cell.length_c   1.000
_cell.angle_alpha   90.00
_cell.angle_beta   90.00
_cell.angle_gamma   90.00
#
_symmetry.space_group_name_H-M   'P 1'
#
loop_
_entity.id
_entity.type
_entity.pdbx_description
1 polymer ?
#
loop_
_entity_poly.entity_id
_entity_poly.type
_entity_poly.pdbx_seq_one_letter_code
_entity_poly.pdbx_strand_id
1 'polypeptide(L)'
;VGIGYKTSEGNEYSVVPARWITKFKLVAPPWYPLRIIYSRGIIGTLLIETEDAWKFLWRYRTRRTLSWDADDKSVKELLQFFIARAGLDFEVISQSDAVQNFKPAFEVRTGTSYRTAIKNLLKMVPDQLVFRGAKVLLRNPTTEEAVDWTYHSSFGVGLLLFRGNYGATAWDPNRAEVWGDTFIKMAANWPQVEMVRDRLLRVTTPTYPDTTRAGERADAELRRAEILTGGESGMAAPVNCGLEPWDILQITDINAGVFTIRRRVLRCKTYWNAR
;
A
#
# COMPACT_ATOMS: atom_id res chain seq x y z
N VAL A 1 -12.13 15.97 -2.48
CA VAL A 1 -11.36 17.06 -3.12
C VAL A 1 -9.90 16.78 -2.88
N GLY A 2 -9.14 16.56 -3.94
CA GLY A 2 -7.70 16.33 -3.86
C GLY A 2 -6.93 17.59 -3.54
N ILE A 3 -5.70 17.46 -3.05
CA ILE A 3 -4.77 18.59 -2.96
C ILE A 3 -4.17 18.76 -4.36
N GLY A 4 -4.18 19.98 -4.88
CA GLY A 4 -3.76 20.28 -6.24
C GLY A 4 -3.10 21.65 -6.38
N TYR A 5 -2.53 21.91 -7.55
CA TYR A 5 -1.93 23.19 -7.91
C TYR A 5 -2.16 23.47 -9.40
N LYS A 6 -2.08 24.73 -9.77
CA LYS A 6 -2.21 25.17 -11.16
C LYS A 6 -0.87 24.98 -11.87
N THR A 7 -0.86 24.12 -12.88
CA THR A 7 0.26 23.90 -13.80
C THR A 7 0.03 24.65 -15.11
N SER A 8 1.00 24.57 -16.02
CA SER A 8 0.83 25.00 -17.41
C SER A 8 -0.20 24.16 -18.17
N GLU A 9 -0.47 22.93 -17.73
CA GLU A 9 -1.44 22.02 -18.34
C GLU A 9 -2.86 22.17 -17.76
N GLY A 10 -3.00 22.92 -16.66
CA GLY A 10 -4.28 23.25 -16.05
C GLY A 10 -4.30 23.09 -14.54
N ASN A 11 -5.48 22.87 -13.97
CA ASN A 11 -5.60 22.58 -12.55
C ASN A 11 -5.39 21.08 -12.33
N GLU A 12 -4.22 20.71 -11.82
CA GLU A 12 -3.90 19.32 -11.48
C GLU A 12 -4.13 19.06 -10.00
N TYR A 13 -4.59 17.85 -9.66
CA TYR A 13 -4.82 17.47 -8.28
C TYR A 13 -4.55 15.98 -8.06
N SER A 14 -4.11 15.65 -6.85
CA SER A 14 -3.95 14.26 -6.42
C SER A 14 -5.26 13.68 -5.94
N VAL A 15 -5.67 12.54 -6.51
CA VAL A 15 -6.87 11.81 -6.07
C VAL A 15 -6.55 11.10 -4.76
N VAL A 16 -6.84 11.76 -3.64
CA VAL A 16 -6.74 11.14 -2.31
C VAL A 16 -7.69 9.93 -2.24
N PRO A 17 -7.29 8.80 -1.62
CA PRO A 17 -8.19 7.68 -1.38
C PRO A 17 -9.49 8.17 -0.75
N ALA A 18 -10.63 7.62 -1.18
CA ALA A 18 -11.92 7.97 -0.62
C ALA A 18 -11.88 7.72 0.89
N ARG A 19 -12.39 8.70 1.63
CA ARG A 19 -12.56 8.57 3.07
C ARG A 19 -14.02 8.78 3.41
N TRP A 20 -14.53 7.91 4.29
CA TRP A 20 -15.91 7.99 4.74
C TRP A 20 -15.97 8.86 5.98
N ILE A 21 -16.86 9.85 5.96
CA ILE A 21 -17.15 10.67 7.15
C ILE A 21 -17.87 9.77 8.14
N THR A 22 -17.30 9.63 9.33
CA THR A 22 -17.88 8.78 10.38
C THR A 22 -18.44 9.61 11.53
N LYS A 23 -17.91 10.82 11.70
CA LYS A 23 -18.32 11.72 12.77
C LYS A 23 -18.03 13.15 12.35
N PHE A 24 -18.88 14.06 12.79
CA PHE A 24 -18.57 15.47 12.80
C PHE A 24 -18.87 16.06 14.18
N LYS A 25 -18.12 17.08 14.57
CA LYS A 25 -18.34 17.86 15.80
C LYS A 25 -18.14 19.33 15.49
N LEU A 26 -19.00 20.18 16.04
CA LEU A 26 -18.81 21.62 16.08
C LEU A 26 -18.12 21.97 17.40
N VAL A 27 -16.94 22.57 17.31
CA VAL A 27 -16.13 22.97 18.47
C VAL A 27 -16.15 24.50 18.57
N ALA A 28 -16.65 25.00 19.69
CA ALA A 28 -16.57 26.42 20.00
C ALA A 28 -15.10 26.84 20.20
N PRO A 29 -14.72 28.06 19.81
CA PRO A 29 -13.38 28.56 20.09
C PRO A 29 -13.16 28.64 21.60
N PRO A 30 -11.92 28.44 22.09
CA PRO A 30 -11.68 28.27 23.53
C PRO A 30 -11.98 29.50 24.43
N TRP A 31 -12.39 30.66 23.90
CA TRP A 31 -12.62 31.88 24.70
C TRP A 31 -13.71 32.78 24.08
N TYR A 32 -14.82 33.01 24.80
CA TYR A 32 -16.01 33.71 24.31
C TYR A 32 -16.03 35.26 24.40
N PRO A 33 -15.12 36.00 25.10
CA PRO A 33 -15.21 37.47 25.11
C PRO A 33 -14.45 38.20 23.98
N LEU A 34 -13.56 37.54 23.22
CA LEU A 34 -12.73 38.19 22.19
C LEU A 34 -13.44 38.44 20.84
N ARG A 35 -14.71 38.05 20.71
CA ARG A 35 -15.52 38.27 19.48
C ARG A 35 -15.74 39.76 19.17
N ILE A 36 -15.55 40.63 20.16
CA ILE A 36 -15.59 42.10 20.01
C ILE A 36 -14.37 42.63 19.25
N ILE A 37 -13.22 41.92 19.29
CA ILE A 37 -11.95 42.42 18.74
C ILE A 37 -11.70 41.90 17.31
N TYR A 38 -12.26 40.75 16.93
CA TYR A 38 -12.12 40.18 15.58
C TYR A 38 -13.49 40.09 14.88
N SER A 39 -13.89 41.16 14.18
CA SER A 39 -15.13 41.21 13.39
C SER A 39 -15.15 40.21 12.22
N ARG A 40 -13.97 39.69 11.84
CA ARG A 40 -13.77 38.54 10.94
C ARG A 40 -12.88 37.52 11.64
N GLY A 41 -13.48 36.60 12.39
CA GLY A 41 -12.78 35.56 13.15
C GLY A 41 -13.55 34.25 13.17
N ILE A 42 -12.82 33.13 13.33
CA ILE A 42 -13.34 31.76 13.33
C ILE A 42 -14.49 31.62 14.35
N ILE A 43 -15.73 31.52 13.84
CA ILE A 43 -16.96 31.46 14.65
C ILE A 43 -17.12 30.09 15.35
N GLY A 44 -16.44 29.07 14.84
CA GLY A 44 -16.37 27.72 15.37
C GLY A 44 -15.54 26.84 14.44
N THR A 45 -15.00 25.75 14.96
CA THR A 45 -14.25 24.77 14.17
C THR A 45 -15.12 23.54 13.91
N LEU A 46 -15.32 23.19 12.64
CA LEU A 46 -15.92 21.92 12.25
C LEU A 46 -14.83 20.85 12.22
N LEU A 47 -14.89 19.89 13.15
CA LEU A 47 -14.04 18.71 13.12
C LEU A 47 -14.77 17.58 12.41
N ILE A 48 -14.18 17.04 11.35
CA ILE A 48 -14.69 15.90 10.60
C ILE A 48 -13.72 14.74 10.82
N GLU A 49 -14.19 13.65 11.44
CA GLU A 49 -13.43 12.41 11.55
C GLU A 49 -13.79 11.52 10.37
N THR A 50 -12.75 11.10 9.65
CA THR A 50 -12.89 10.26 8.46
C THR A 50 -12.13 8.95 8.62
N GLU A 51 -12.65 7.89 8.01
CA GLU A 51 -12.03 6.56 8.02
C GLU A 51 -11.56 6.15 6.62
N ASP A 52 -10.54 5.29 6.59
CA ASP A 52 -9.99 4.72 5.37
C ASP A 52 -10.79 3.50 4.89
N ALA A 53 -10.55 3.09 3.65
CA ALA A 53 -11.22 1.93 3.05
C ALA A 53 -10.96 0.63 3.84
N TRP A 54 -9.79 0.49 4.47
CA TRP A 54 -9.50 -0.66 5.32
C TRP A 54 -10.37 -0.69 6.59
N LYS A 55 -10.56 0.43 7.29
CA LYS A 55 -11.50 0.49 8.42
C LYS A 55 -12.94 0.30 7.95
N PHE A 56 -13.30 0.82 6.78
CA PHE A 56 -14.60 0.57 6.17
C PHE A 56 -14.84 -0.94 5.97
N LEU A 57 -13.92 -1.64 5.30
CA LEU A 57 -13.97 -3.11 5.11
C LEU A 57 -13.91 -3.91 6.41
N TRP A 58 -13.38 -3.34 7.50
CA TRP A 58 -13.38 -3.99 8.80
C TRP A 58 -14.78 -3.99 9.46
N ARG A 59 -15.57 -2.95 9.22
CA ARG A 59 -16.94 -2.83 9.75
C ARG A 59 -17.90 -3.83 9.10
N TYR A 60 -17.68 -4.17 7.83
CA TYR A 60 -18.44 -5.20 7.13
C TYR A 60 -18.10 -6.59 7.67
N ARG A 61 -19.09 -7.22 8.32
CA ARG A 61 -19.00 -8.59 8.84
C ARG A 61 -19.86 -9.54 8.02
N THR A 62 -19.37 -10.77 7.84
CA THR A 62 -20.15 -11.84 7.21
C THR A 62 -21.36 -12.20 8.08
N ARG A 63 -22.56 -12.17 7.49
CA ARG A 63 -23.81 -12.55 8.18
C ARG A 63 -24.03 -14.06 8.28
N ARG A 64 -23.38 -14.82 7.40
CA ARG A 64 -23.40 -16.28 7.34
C ARG A 64 -22.00 -16.78 7.00
N THR A 65 -21.73 -18.05 7.32
CA THR A 65 -20.53 -18.71 6.83
C THR A 65 -20.60 -18.79 5.31
N LEU A 66 -19.49 -18.43 4.67
CA LEU A 66 -19.32 -18.53 3.23
C LEU A 66 -18.18 -19.52 2.98
N SER A 67 -18.41 -20.52 2.16
CA SER A 67 -17.43 -21.51 1.78
C SER A 67 -17.37 -21.61 0.26
N TRP A 68 -16.17 -21.82 -0.25
CA TRP A 68 -15.86 -22.11 -1.64
C TRP A 68 -14.95 -23.34 -1.66
N ASP A 69 -15.29 -24.30 -2.51
CA ASP A 69 -14.48 -25.49 -2.71
C ASP A 69 -13.24 -25.15 -3.54
N ALA A 70 -12.25 -26.04 -3.50
CA ALA A 70 -11.11 -25.94 -4.41
C ALA A 70 -11.60 -25.96 -5.87
N ASP A 71 -10.91 -25.23 -6.74
CA ASP A 71 -11.22 -25.10 -8.17
C ASP A 71 -12.53 -24.38 -8.56
N ASP A 72 -13.34 -23.94 -7.59
CA ASP A 72 -14.55 -23.12 -7.84
C ASP A 72 -14.16 -21.71 -8.32
N LYS A 73 -13.56 -20.90 -7.42
CA LYS A 73 -13.22 -19.50 -7.69
C LYS A 73 -11.74 -19.21 -7.54
N SER A 74 -11.24 -18.38 -8.45
CA SER A 74 -9.89 -17.79 -8.34
C SER A 74 -9.81 -16.80 -7.19
N VAL A 75 -8.59 -16.57 -6.69
CA VAL A 75 -8.32 -15.52 -5.69
C VAL A 75 -8.82 -14.16 -6.18
N LYS A 76 -8.66 -13.84 -7.47
CA LYS A 76 -9.20 -12.62 -8.10
C LYS A 76 -10.71 -12.50 -7.93
N GLU A 77 -11.45 -13.54 -8.29
CA GLU A 77 -12.92 -13.55 -8.21
C GLU A 77 -13.40 -13.47 -6.76
N LEU A 78 -12.69 -14.12 -5.83
CA LEU A 78 -12.97 -14.00 -4.40
C LEU A 78 -12.73 -12.58 -3.89
N LEU A 79 -11.62 -11.94 -4.26
CA LEU A 79 -11.34 -10.54 -3.93
C LEU A 79 -12.43 -9.61 -4.49
N GLN A 80 -12.78 -9.77 -5.77
CA GLN A 80 -13.84 -9.00 -6.42
C GLN A 80 -15.19 -9.20 -5.71
N PHE A 81 -15.52 -10.43 -5.30
CA PHE A 81 -16.76 -10.71 -4.57
C PHE A 81 -16.85 -9.94 -3.24
N PHE A 82 -15.78 -9.92 -2.43
CA PHE A 82 -15.79 -9.20 -1.15
C PHE A 82 -15.83 -7.68 -1.36
N ILE A 83 -15.07 -7.16 -2.33
CA ILE A 83 -14.96 -5.73 -2.61
C ILE A 83 -16.28 -5.19 -3.18
N ALA A 84 -16.86 -5.87 -4.18
CA ALA A 84 -18.13 -5.50 -4.79
C ALA A 84 -19.27 -5.52 -3.76
N ARG A 85 -19.27 -6.49 -2.84
CA ARG A 85 -20.29 -6.59 -1.79
C ARG A 85 -20.15 -5.55 -0.69
N ALA A 86 -18.98 -4.89 -0.59
CA ALA A 86 -18.80 -3.69 0.22
C ALA A 86 -19.21 -2.40 -0.54
N GLY A 87 -19.56 -2.48 -1.82
CA GLY A 87 -19.92 -1.33 -2.65
C GLY A 87 -18.73 -0.52 -3.15
N LEU A 88 -17.55 -1.14 -3.25
CA LEU A 88 -16.35 -0.55 -3.81
C LEU A 88 -16.09 -1.11 -5.21
N ASP A 89 -15.51 -0.29 -6.08
CA ASP A 89 -15.12 -0.73 -7.42
C ASP A 89 -13.79 -1.46 -7.37
N PHE A 90 -13.67 -2.56 -8.12
CA PHE A 90 -12.44 -3.35 -8.24
C PHE A 90 -11.86 -3.19 -9.65
N GLU A 91 -10.61 -2.77 -9.74
CA GLU A 91 -9.89 -2.57 -11.00
C GLU A 91 -8.51 -3.22 -10.94
N VAL A 92 -8.04 -3.72 -12.06
CA VAL A 92 -6.75 -4.42 -12.15
C VAL A 92 -5.78 -3.56 -12.93
N ILE A 93 -4.66 -3.19 -12.29
CA ILE A 93 -3.55 -2.49 -12.96
C ILE A 93 -2.52 -3.50 -13.42
N SER A 94 -2.06 -4.33 -12.49
CA SER A 94 -1.19 -5.46 -12.76
C SER A 94 -1.61 -6.62 -11.87
N GLN A 95 -1.42 -7.84 -12.36
CA GLN A 95 -1.79 -9.05 -11.64
C GLN A 95 -0.72 -10.12 -11.84
N SER A 96 -0.52 -10.97 -10.84
CA SER A 96 0.24 -12.21 -11.01
C SER A 96 -0.62 -13.32 -11.61
N ASP A 97 0.04 -14.30 -12.23
CA ASP A 97 -0.60 -15.53 -12.68
C ASP A 97 -1.22 -16.30 -11.51
N ALA A 98 -0.63 -16.19 -10.31
CA ALA A 98 -1.17 -16.80 -9.10
C ALA A 98 -2.54 -16.22 -8.73
N VAL A 99 -2.76 -14.90 -8.80
CA VAL A 99 -4.09 -14.33 -8.51
C VAL A 99 -5.15 -14.77 -9.51
N GLN A 100 -4.76 -14.91 -10.78
CA GLN A 100 -5.67 -15.31 -11.85
C GLN A 100 -6.03 -16.80 -11.79
N ASN A 101 -5.04 -17.67 -11.52
CA ASN A 101 -5.17 -19.11 -11.72
C ASN A 101 -5.20 -19.93 -10.41
N PHE A 102 -4.86 -19.34 -9.25
CA PHE A 102 -4.95 -20.06 -7.98
C PHE A 102 -6.39 -20.07 -7.48
N LYS A 103 -6.94 -21.26 -7.31
CA LYS A 103 -8.32 -21.50 -6.87
C LYS A 103 -8.36 -22.27 -5.54
N PRO A 104 -8.06 -21.61 -4.41
CA PRO A 104 -8.01 -22.27 -3.12
C PRO A 104 -9.41 -22.62 -2.62
N ALA A 105 -9.52 -23.72 -1.87
CA ALA A 105 -10.63 -23.88 -0.95
C ALA A 105 -10.57 -22.76 0.09
N PHE A 106 -11.66 -22.02 0.27
CA PHE A 106 -11.69 -20.85 1.14
C PHE A 106 -12.97 -20.81 1.97
N GLU A 107 -12.82 -20.63 3.28
CA GLU A 107 -13.94 -20.52 4.20
C GLU A 107 -13.83 -19.23 5.01
N VAL A 108 -14.94 -18.51 5.10
CA VAL A 108 -15.10 -17.33 5.96
C VAL A 108 -16.24 -17.58 6.93
N ARG A 109 -15.88 -17.79 8.19
CA ARG A 109 -16.83 -17.97 9.30
C ARG A 109 -17.70 -16.73 9.49
N THR A 110 -18.92 -16.94 10.00
CA THR A 110 -19.83 -15.87 10.42
C THR A 110 -19.14 -14.89 11.38
N GLY A 111 -19.40 -13.60 11.21
CA GLY A 111 -18.83 -12.53 12.05
C GLY A 111 -17.40 -12.12 11.68
N THR A 112 -16.75 -12.80 10.73
CA THR A 112 -15.43 -12.40 10.22
C THR A 112 -15.55 -11.11 9.41
N SER A 113 -14.58 -10.20 9.57
CA SER A 113 -14.56 -8.96 8.78
C SER A 113 -14.09 -9.21 7.36
N TYR A 114 -14.60 -8.42 6.41
CA TYR A 114 -14.17 -8.51 5.01
C TYR A 114 -12.69 -8.15 4.88
N ARG A 115 -12.21 -7.19 5.67
CA ARG A 115 -10.77 -6.90 5.78
C ARG A 115 -9.95 -8.14 6.13
N THR A 116 -10.40 -8.95 7.10
CA THR A 116 -9.67 -10.16 7.49
C THR A 116 -9.72 -11.21 6.38
N ALA A 117 -10.87 -11.43 5.75
CA ALA A 117 -11.01 -12.36 4.63
C ALA A 117 -10.10 -11.96 3.45
N ILE A 118 -10.14 -10.70 3.03
CA ILE A 118 -9.28 -10.14 1.98
C ILE A 118 -7.80 -10.28 2.33
N LYS A 119 -7.40 -9.97 3.57
CA LYS A 119 -6.00 -10.15 4.00
C LYS A 119 -5.57 -11.61 3.97
N ASN A 120 -6.46 -12.55 4.30
CA ASN A 120 -6.14 -13.97 4.22
C ASN A 120 -5.98 -14.42 2.77
N LEU A 121 -6.80 -13.92 1.84
CA LEU A 121 -6.62 -14.16 0.41
C LEU A 121 -5.30 -13.57 -0.11
N LEU A 122 -4.99 -12.32 0.23
CA LEU A 122 -3.73 -11.67 -0.17
C LEU A 122 -2.48 -12.31 0.45
N LYS A 123 -2.60 -13.10 1.52
CA LYS A 123 -1.48 -13.91 2.03
C LYS A 123 -1.18 -15.13 1.15
N MET A 124 -2.09 -15.52 0.26
CA MET A 124 -1.90 -16.68 -0.61
C MET A 124 -1.11 -16.33 -1.87
N VAL A 125 -1.11 -15.05 -2.24
CA VAL A 125 -0.65 -14.53 -3.53
C VAL A 125 0.38 -13.40 -3.34
N PRO A 126 1.21 -13.09 -4.35
CA PRO A 126 2.18 -12.00 -4.27
C PRO A 126 1.52 -10.59 -4.33
N ASP A 127 0.31 -10.48 -4.85
CA ASP A 127 -0.35 -9.22 -5.16
C ASP A 127 -0.76 -8.41 -3.93
N GLN A 128 -0.91 -7.10 -4.12
CA GLN A 128 -1.32 -6.14 -3.12
C GLN A 128 -2.54 -5.35 -3.61
N LEU A 129 -3.33 -4.84 -2.65
CA LEU A 129 -4.42 -3.91 -2.93
C LEU A 129 -3.99 -2.48 -2.60
N VAL A 130 -4.21 -1.58 -3.56
CA VAL A 130 -3.99 -0.14 -3.46
C VAL A 130 -5.34 0.58 -3.59
N PHE A 131 -5.55 1.64 -2.83
CA PHE A 131 -6.81 2.40 -2.88
C PHE A 131 -6.59 3.73 -3.58
N ARG A 132 -7.38 4.02 -4.62
CA ARG A 132 -7.35 5.28 -5.36
C ARG A 132 -8.78 5.78 -5.52
N GLY A 133 -9.09 6.94 -4.93
CA GLY A 133 -10.47 7.41 -4.85
C GLY A 133 -11.40 6.34 -4.26
N ALA A 134 -12.54 6.09 -4.90
CA ALA A 134 -13.49 5.05 -4.49
C ALA A 134 -13.15 3.63 -5.02
N LYS A 135 -12.01 3.47 -5.69
CA LYS A 135 -11.61 2.23 -6.35
C LYS A 135 -10.55 1.48 -5.54
N VAL A 136 -10.61 0.15 -5.62
CA VAL A 136 -9.60 -0.77 -5.12
C VAL A 136 -8.87 -1.37 -6.31
N LEU A 137 -7.58 -1.10 -6.36
CA LEU A 137 -6.68 -1.47 -7.44
C LEU A 137 -5.88 -2.71 -7.03
N LEU A 138 -5.85 -3.73 -7.89
CA LEU A 138 -4.92 -4.84 -7.76
C LEU A 138 -3.60 -4.50 -8.45
N ARG A 139 -2.49 -4.71 -7.73
CA ARG A 139 -1.12 -4.52 -8.24
C ARG A 139 -0.21 -5.66 -7.80
N ASN A 140 0.57 -6.20 -8.74
CA ASN A 140 1.67 -7.12 -8.49
C ASN A 140 3.00 -6.35 -8.50
N PRO A 141 3.68 -6.17 -7.35
CA PRO A 141 4.95 -5.46 -7.30
C PRO A 141 6.09 -6.34 -7.84
N THR A 142 6.66 -5.99 -9.00
CA THR A 142 7.81 -6.70 -9.59
C THR A 142 9.06 -5.82 -9.61
N THR A 143 10.23 -6.45 -9.77
CA THR A 143 11.53 -5.75 -9.84
C THR A 143 11.73 -5.00 -11.17
N GLU A 144 11.00 -5.43 -12.21
CA GLU A 144 11.06 -4.92 -13.59
C GLU A 144 10.12 -3.74 -13.85
N GLU A 145 9.30 -3.33 -12.87
CA GLU A 145 8.40 -2.19 -13.03
C GLU A 145 9.19 -0.91 -13.39
N ALA A 146 8.69 -0.18 -14.37
CA ALA A 146 9.28 1.07 -14.82
C ALA A 146 9.33 2.12 -13.70
N VAL A 147 10.23 3.08 -13.82
CA VAL A 147 10.26 4.25 -12.94
C VAL A 147 9.07 5.14 -13.29
N ASP A 148 8.24 5.46 -12.30
CA ASP A 148 7.11 6.36 -12.46
C ASP A 148 7.57 7.82 -12.39
N TRP A 149 8.50 8.14 -11.47
CA TRP A 149 8.97 9.52 -11.25
C TRP A 149 10.46 9.62 -10.97
N THR A 150 11.09 10.65 -11.54
CA THR A 150 12.51 10.94 -11.34
C THR A 150 12.69 12.22 -10.51
N TYR A 151 13.35 12.08 -9.37
CA TYR A 151 13.67 13.17 -8.45
C TYR A 151 15.17 13.50 -8.46
N HIS A 152 15.48 14.79 -8.41
CA HIS A 152 16.83 15.31 -8.43
C HIS A 152 17.04 16.45 -7.43
N SER A 153 18.20 16.49 -6.78
CA SER A 153 18.64 17.62 -5.93
C SER A 153 19.07 18.87 -6.71
N SER A 154 18.95 18.86 -8.05
CA SER A 154 19.42 19.93 -8.93
C SER A 154 18.25 20.48 -9.73
N PHE A 155 18.25 21.79 -9.93
CA PHE A 155 17.21 22.47 -10.68
C PHE A 155 17.27 22.11 -12.18
N GLY A 156 16.10 21.91 -12.79
CA GLY A 156 15.96 21.74 -14.24
C GLY A 156 16.21 20.34 -14.81
N VAL A 157 16.61 19.36 -13.99
CA VAL A 157 16.93 17.99 -14.45
C VAL A 157 15.78 17.00 -14.21
N GLY A 158 14.95 17.25 -13.21
CA GLY A 158 13.83 16.39 -12.83
C GLY A 158 12.97 17.06 -11.76
N LEU A 159 12.11 16.27 -11.10
CA LEU A 159 11.33 16.77 -9.97
C LEU A 159 12.26 17.15 -8.83
N LEU A 160 12.08 18.36 -8.28
CA LEU A 160 13.01 18.88 -7.27
C LEU A 160 12.88 18.09 -5.97
N LEU A 161 14.02 17.71 -5.41
CA LEU A 161 14.16 17.18 -4.07
C LEU A 161 14.70 18.27 -3.15
N PHE A 162 14.04 18.51 -2.01
CA PHE A 162 14.53 19.45 -1.00
C PHE A 162 15.47 18.81 0.01
N ARG A 163 15.13 17.60 0.45
CA ARG A 163 15.93 16.85 1.43
C ARG A 163 15.62 15.36 1.31
N GLY A 164 16.66 14.54 1.32
CA GLY A 164 16.56 13.10 1.46
C GLY A 164 17.16 12.60 2.77
N ASN A 165 16.67 11.47 3.25
CA ASN A 165 17.36 10.59 4.18
C ASN A 165 17.30 9.18 3.59
N TYR A 166 18.46 8.55 3.40
CA TYR A 166 18.58 7.28 2.69
C TYR A 166 19.29 6.26 3.56
N GLY A 167 18.52 5.45 4.26
CA GLY A 167 19.01 4.33 5.06
C GLY A 167 18.77 2.99 4.38
N ALA A 168 19.62 2.02 4.71
CA ALA A 168 19.40 0.61 4.46
C ALA A 168 19.22 -0.11 5.80
N THR A 169 18.31 -1.06 5.83
CA THR A 169 17.96 -1.81 7.04
C THR A 169 17.97 -3.30 6.76
N ALA A 170 18.28 -4.08 7.78
CA ALA A 170 18.37 -5.53 7.67
C ALA A 170 16.96 -6.13 7.47
N TRP A 171 16.75 -6.89 6.40
CA TRP A 171 15.42 -7.40 6.00
C TRP A 171 14.80 -8.34 7.02
N ASP A 172 13.56 -8.13 7.47
CA ASP A 172 12.99 -8.90 8.59
C ASP A 172 13.12 -10.43 8.39
N PRO A 173 12.65 -11.00 7.26
CA PRO A 173 13.22 -12.22 6.73
C PRO A 173 14.20 -11.95 5.57
N ASN A 174 15.37 -12.57 5.62
CA ASN A 174 16.28 -12.66 4.48
C ASN A 174 16.30 -14.07 3.86
N ARG A 175 15.51 -14.99 4.43
CA ARG A 175 15.24 -16.32 3.89
C ARG A 175 13.77 -16.68 4.09
N ALA A 176 13.16 -17.23 3.05
CA ALA A 176 11.76 -17.66 3.07
C ALA A 176 11.67 -19.12 2.65
N GLU A 177 11.01 -19.94 3.46
CA GLU A 177 10.64 -21.33 3.15
C GLU A 177 9.13 -21.44 3.02
N VAL A 178 8.67 -22.04 1.93
CA VAL A 178 7.27 -22.32 1.66
C VAL A 178 7.07 -23.83 1.62
N TRP A 179 6.17 -24.31 2.48
CA TRP A 179 5.90 -25.72 2.65
C TRP A 179 4.65 -26.10 1.85
N GLY A 180 4.80 -27.10 0.98
CA GLY A 180 3.69 -27.85 0.41
C GLY A 180 3.49 -29.16 1.17
N ASP A 181 2.51 -29.96 0.75
CA ASP A 181 2.19 -31.22 1.44
C ASP A 181 3.34 -32.24 1.37
N THR A 182 4.08 -32.27 0.26
CA THR A 182 5.16 -33.25 0.00
C THR A 182 6.50 -32.61 -0.35
N PHE A 183 6.58 -31.27 -0.36
CA PHE A 183 7.78 -30.56 -0.82
C PHE A 183 8.01 -29.27 -0.02
N ILE A 184 9.25 -28.79 -0.04
CA ILE A 184 9.65 -27.50 0.52
C ILE A 184 10.37 -26.70 -0.56
N LYS A 185 10.01 -25.43 -0.71
CA LYS A 185 10.73 -24.47 -1.55
C LYS A 185 11.31 -23.36 -0.72
N MET A 186 12.48 -22.87 -1.12
CA MET A 186 13.22 -21.86 -0.39
C MET A 186 13.75 -20.79 -1.35
N ALA A 187 13.68 -19.55 -0.91
CA ALA A 187 14.39 -18.42 -1.49
C ALA A 187 15.24 -17.75 -0.39
N ALA A 188 16.44 -17.28 -0.73
CA ALA A 188 17.32 -16.58 0.20
C ALA A 188 18.06 -15.42 -0.47
N ASN A 189 18.22 -14.31 0.25
CA ASN A 189 19.17 -13.26 -0.08
C ASN A 189 20.50 -13.56 0.61
N TRP A 190 21.36 -14.33 -0.07
CA TRP A 190 22.67 -14.73 0.47
C TRP A 190 23.56 -13.56 0.91
N PRO A 191 23.68 -12.46 0.15
CA PRO A 191 24.41 -11.28 0.61
C PRO A 191 23.92 -10.76 1.98
N GLN A 192 22.60 -10.66 2.18
CA GLN A 192 22.05 -10.28 3.50
C GLN A 192 22.35 -11.34 4.57
N VAL A 193 22.22 -12.63 4.25
CA VAL A 193 22.51 -13.72 5.21
C VAL A 193 23.97 -13.69 5.67
N GLU A 194 24.90 -13.39 4.77
CA GLU A 194 26.32 -13.26 5.10
C GLU A 194 26.57 -12.07 6.03
N MET A 195 25.91 -10.93 5.79
CA MET A 195 26.10 -9.70 6.56
C MET A 195 25.43 -9.72 7.95
N VAL A 196 24.19 -10.21 8.03
CA VAL A 196 23.34 -10.07 9.23
C VAL A 196 22.81 -11.39 9.78
N ARG A 197 23.38 -12.52 9.31
CA ARG A 197 22.96 -13.90 9.66
C ARG A 197 21.54 -14.24 9.20
N ASP A 198 21.20 -15.51 9.35
CA ASP A 198 19.94 -16.07 8.85
C ASP A 198 18.73 -15.63 9.70
N ARG A 199 17.69 -15.17 9.02
CA ARG A 199 16.36 -14.87 9.57
C ARG A 199 15.31 -15.51 8.66
N LEU A 200 14.85 -16.67 9.11
CA LEU A 200 13.94 -17.53 8.35
C LEU A 200 12.47 -17.22 8.62
N LEU A 201 11.72 -16.97 7.56
CA LEU A 201 10.25 -17.02 7.55
C LEU A 201 9.79 -18.36 6.99
N ARG A 202 8.93 -19.07 7.72
CA ARG A 202 8.23 -20.27 7.22
C ARG A 202 6.78 -19.96 6.90
N VAL A 203 6.37 -20.27 5.69
CA VAL A 203 4.99 -20.16 5.21
C VAL A 203 4.43 -21.57 5.05
N THR A 204 3.50 -21.93 5.93
CA THR A 204 2.86 -23.26 5.95
C THR A 204 1.41 -23.23 5.48
N THR A 205 0.85 -22.05 5.23
CA THR A 205 -0.55 -21.89 4.83
C THR A 205 -0.69 -20.81 3.75
N PRO A 206 -1.54 -21.02 2.73
CA PRO A 206 -2.28 -22.25 2.41
C PRO A 206 -1.35 -23.37 1.91
N THR A 207 -1.86 -24.58 1.75
CA THR A 207 -1.16 -25.63 1.01
C THR A 207 -0.99 -25.19 -0.44
N TYR A 208 0.25 -25.20 -0.93
CA TYR A 208 0.56 -24.90 -2.32
C TYR A 208 0.51 -26.17 -3.17
N PRO A 209 -0.15 -26.17 -4.34
CA PRO A 209 -0.39 -27.38 -5.12
C PRO A 209 0.86 -27.88 -5.86
N ASP A 210 1.80 -26.99 -6.14
CA ASP A 210 3.00 -27.31 -6.92
C ASP A 210 4.23 -26.51 -6.45
N THR A 211 5.38 -27.00 -6.89
CA THR A 211 6.69 -26.44 -6.54
C THR A 211 6.97 -25.09 -7.20
N THR A 212 6.29 -24.76 -8.30
CA THR A 212 6.45 -23.49 -9.01
C THR A 212 5.83 -22.36 -8.20
N ARG A 213 4.56 -22.52 -7.80
CA ARG A 213 3.82 -21.54 -7.00
C ARG A 213 4.44 -21.32 -5.62
N ALA A 214 4.96 -22.38 -5.02
CA ALA A 214 5.69 -22.25 -3.76
C ALA A 214 7.01 -21.48 -3.91
N GLY A 215 7.70 -21.63 -5.05
CA GLY A 215 8.87 -20.82 -5.41
C GLY A 215 8.49 -19.34 -5.58
N GLU A 216 7.48 -19.05 -6.39
CA GLU A 216 6.97 -17.68 -6.62
C GLU A 216 6.55 -17.00 -5.30
N ARG A 217 5.96 -17.78 -4.39
CA ARG A 217 5.59 -17.31 -3.05
C ARG A 217 6.81 -16.99 -2.20
N ALA A 218 7.84 -17.83 -2.22
CA ALA A 218 9.08 -17.59 -1.47
C ALA A 218 9.76 -16.31 -1.96
N ASP A 219 9.84 -16.11 -3.28
CA ASP A 219 10.38 -14.89 -3.89
C ASP A 219 9.53 -13.66 -3.57
N ALA A 220 8.21 -13.82 -3.51
CA ALA A 220 7.31 -12.74 -3.11
C ALA A 220 7.50 -12.30 -1.66
N GLU A 221 7.78 -13.23 -0.74
CA GLU A 221 8.05 -12.89 0.66
C GLU A 221 9.39 -12.15 0.82
N LEU A 222 10.43 -12.54 0.07
CA LEU A 222 11.68 -11.78 0.04
C LEU A 222 11.50 -10.38 -0.56
N ARG A 223 10.77 -10.25 -1.68
CA ARG A 223 10.42 -8.94 -2.25
C ARG A 223 9.63 -8.08 -1.26
N ARG A 224 8.71 -8.67 -0.52
CA ARG A 224 7.95 -7.97 0.51
C ARG A 224 8.85 -7.48 1.64
N ALA A 225 9.81 -8.31 2.07
CA ALA A 225 10.79 -7.94 3.08
C ALA A 225 11.68 -6.79 2.63
N GLU A 226 12.17 -6.83 1.40
CA GLU A 226 12.91 -5.74 0.77
C GLU A 226 12.12 -4.44 0.78
N ILE A 227 10.87 -4.48 0.30
CA ILE A 227 10.01 -3.30 0.16
C ILE A 227 9.67 -2.70 1.53
N LEU A 228 9.31 -3.52 2.52
CA LEU A 228 8.78 -3.04 3.80
C LEU A 228 9.87 -2.76 4.84
N THR A 229 11.00 -3.48 4.78
CA THR A 229 12.02 -3.46 5.84
C THR A 229 13.44 -3.32 5.31
N GLY A 230 13.66 -3.36 4.00
CA GLY A 230 15.00 -3.27 3.41
C GLY A 230 15.56 -1.86 3.32
N GLY A 231 14.71 -0.84 3.38
CA GLY A 231 15.12 0.55 3.32
C GLY A 231 14.39 1.43 4.33
N GLU A 232 15.17 2.25 5.05
CA GLU A 232 14.66 3.37 5.82
C GLU A 232 14.93 4.66 5.04
N SER A 233 14.11 4.92 4.02
CA SER A 233 14.26 6.09 3.17
C SER A 233 13.09 7.05 3.34
N GLY A 234 13.39 8.35 3.40
CA GLY A 234 12.42 9.42 3.39
C GLY A 234 12.91 10.55 2.49
N MET A 235 11.96 11.30 1.94
CA MET A 235 12.27 12.49 1.17
C MET A 235 11.22 13.57 1.35
N ALA A 236 11.66 14.82 1.28
CA ALA A 236 10.84 16.01 1.20
C ALA A 236 11.02 16.63 -0.18
N ALA A 237 9.92 16.86 -0.87
CA ALA A 237 9.86 17.44 -2.20
C ALA A 237 8.61 18.33 -2.29
N PRO A 238 8.51 19.21 -3.30
CA PRO A 238 7.25 19.84 -3.66
C PRO A 238 6.15 18.79 -3.87
N VAL A 239 4.89 19.19 -3.65
CA VAL A 239 3.75 18.32 -3.89
C VAL A 239 3.74 17.92 -5.37
N ASN A 240 3.79 16.62 -5.63
CA ASN A 240 3.52 16.03 -6.94
C ASN A 240 2.08 15.50 -6.92
N CYS A 241 1.24 16.06 -7.78
CA CYS A 241 -0.19 15.71 -7.91
C CYS A 241 -0.39 14.25 -8.37
N GLY A 242 0.54 13.68 -9.13
CA GLY A 242 0.46 12.31 -9.63
C GLY A 242 1.14 11.27 -8.75
N LEU A 243 1.82 11.69 -7.67
CA LEU A 243 2.56 10.76 -6.81
C LEU A 243 1.61 9.95 -5.93
N GLU A 244 1.66 8.63 -6.09
CA GLU A 244 0.82 7.70 -5.36
C GLU A 244 1.62 6.67 -4.55
N PRO A 245 1.02 6.08 -3.48
CA PRO A 245 1.59 4.90 -2.86
C PRO A 245 1.76 3.77 -3.89
N TRP A 246 2.88 3.07 -3.80
CA TRP A 246 3.37 2.01 -4.69
C TRP A 246 4.05 2.44 -5.99
N ASP A 247 4.10 3.74 -6.28
CA ASP A 247 4.92 4.28 -7.36
C ASP A 247 6.41 4.04 -7.11
N ILE A 248 7.17 3.92 -8.19
CA ILE A 248 8.62 3.73 -8.20
C ILE A 248 9.31 5.03 -8.52
N LEU A 249 10.18 5.43 -7.62
CA LEU A 249 11.00 6.63 -7.71
C LEU A 249 12.40 6.26 -8.12
N GLN A 250 12.95 7.01 -9.08
CA GLN A 250 14.39 7.11 -9.27
C GLN A 250 14.88 8.39 -8.61
N ILE A 251 15.85 8.27 -7.72
CA ILE A 251 16.31 9.39 -6.88
C ILE A 251 17.80 9.59 -7.10
N THR A 252 18.16 10.83 -7.43
CA THR A 252 19.54 11.32 -7.42
C THR A 252 19.65 12.51 -6.48
N ASP A 253 20.37 12.34 -5.38
CA ASP A 253 20.69 13.38 -4.42
C ASP A 253 22.22 13.52 -4.32
N ILE A 254 22.74 14.52 -5.03
CA ILE A 254 24.18 14.78 -5.08
C ILE A 254 24.72 15.11 -3.68
N ASN A 255 23.93 15.79 -2.84
CA ASN A 255 24.35 16.19 -1.50
C ASN A 255 24.50 15.00 -0.56
N ALA A 256 23.71 13.95 -0.76
CA ALA A 256 23.79 12.70 -0.02
C ALA A 256 24.73 11.66 -0.65
N GLY A 257 25.33 11.96 -1.82
CA GLY A 257 26.16 11.01 -2.58
C GLY A 257 25.37 9.83 -3.16
N VAL A 258 24.07 10.02 -3.39
CA VAL A 258 23.15 8.97 -3.84
C VAL A 258 22.79 9.21 -5.30
N PHE A 259 23.00 8.20 -6.14
CA PHE A 259 22.81 8.31 -7.59
C PHE A 259 21.90 7.21 -8.11
N THR A 260 20.82 7.59 -8.80
CA THR A 260 19.91 6.66 -9.50
C THR A 260 19.35 5.53 -8.63
N ILE A 261 19.19 5.74 -7.32
CA ILE A 261 18.60 4.71 -6.47
C ILE A 261 17.12 4.56 -6.79
N ARG A 262 16.64 3.32 -6.78
CA ARG A 262 15.23 3.01 -6.97
C ARG A 262 14.57 2.76 -5.61
N ARG A 263 13.46 3.43 -5.35
CA ARG A 263 12.68 3.30 -4.11
C ARG A 263 11.19 3.28 -4.42
N ARG A 264 10.44 2.46 -3.69
CA ARG A 264 8.98 2.42 -3.80
C ARG A 264 8.35 3.31 -2.73
N VAL A 265 7.32 4.06 -3.12
CA VAL A 265 6.57 4.91 -2.21
C VAL A 265 5.67 4.05 -1.31
N LEU A 266 5.98 3.97 -0.01
CA LEU A 266 5.09 3.31 0.95
C LEU A 266 4.02 4.24 1.52
N ARG A 267 4.37 5.53 1.65
CA ARG A 267 3.52 6.52 2.30
C ARG A 267 3.83 7.92 1.81
N CYS A 268 2.79 8.66 1.45
CA CYS A 268 2.86 10.10 1.24
C CYS A 268 2.32 10.83 2.48
N LYS A 269 2.99 11.92 2.88
CA LYS A 269 2.49 12.87 3.87
C LYS A 269 2.56 14.25 3.27
N THR A 270 1.40 14.86 3.04
CA THR A 270 1.30 16.22 2.52
C THR A 270 1.01 17.17 3.67
N TYR A 271 1.81 18.22 3.78
CA TYR A 271 1.61 19.29 4.74
C TYR A 271 1.18 20.54 3.99
N TRP A 272 0.06 21.13 4.40
CA TRP A 272 -0.34 22.45 3.94
C TRP A 272 -0.05 23.46 5.05
N ASN A 273 0.82 24.41 4.78
CA ASN A 273 1.07 25.52 5.68
C ASN A 273 0.50 26.79 5.03
N ALA A 274 -0.70 27.18 5.43
CA ALA A 274 -1.27 28.49 5.10
C ALA A 274 -0.54 29.53 5.98
N ARG A 275 0.65 29.94 5.56
CA ARG A 275 1.24 31.20 6.02
C ARG A 275 0.72 32.33 5.16
#